data_AF-A0A9R0SAI1-F1
#
_entry.id   AF-A0A9R0SAI1-F1
#
_cell.length_a   1.000
_cell.length_b   1.000
_cell.length_c   1.000
_cell.angle_alpha   90.00
_cell.angle_beta   90.00
_cell.angle_gamma   90.00
#
_symmetry.space_group_name_H-M   'P 1'
#
loop_
_entity.id
_entity.type
_entity.pdbx_description
1 polymer ?
#
loop_
_entity_poly.entity_id
_entity_poly.type
_entity_poly.pdbx_seq_one_letter_code
_entity_poly.pdbx_strand_id
1 'polypeptide(L)'
;MTIMTPAPLEQENDEMLVPHQELATADADTAQPMEVVAQTEAASTAESQPSEDPQTSRFTWTIASFTRLNGKKHYSDVFAVGGYKWRVLIFPKGNNVEHLSMYLDVADSVNLPYGWSRSAQFSLSVVNQIDQKYTTRKDTQHQFSARESDWGFTSFMPLSELYDPSRGYLVNDTIVVEAEVAARKMVDYWTYDSKKETGYVGLKNQGATCYMNSLLQTLYHIPYFRKAVYHMPTTENDMPSGSIPLALQTLFYKLQYSDNSVATKELTKSFGWDTYDSFMQHDVQELNRVLCEKLEDKMKGTVVEGTIEQLFEGHHINYIECINVDYKSNRKESFYDLQLDVKGCRDVYASFDKYVEVERLEGDNKYHAENHGLQMQKRVFSSSISPLFCNFS
;
A
#
# COMPACT_ATOMS: atom_id res chain seq x y z
N MET A 1 -13.78 19.89 -60.83
CA MET A 1 -13.90 21.16 -60.08
C MET A 1 -15.33 21.28 -59.60
N THR A 2 -15.47 21.53 -58.30
CA THR A 2 -16.57 22.09 -57.50
C THR A 2 -18.04 22.11 -58.01
N ILE A 3 -18.91 21.88 -57.00
CA ILE A 3 -20.30 22.33 -56.76
C ILE A 3 -21.48 21.60 -57.47
N MET A 4 -22.37 20.97 -56.69
CA MET A 4 -23.73 21.46 -56.33
C MET A 4 -24.69 20.32 -55.92
N THR A 5 -25.32 20.53 -54.75
CA THR A 5 -26.54 19.90 -54.20
C THR A 5 -27.76 20.01 -55.14
N PRO A 6 -28.82 19.21 -54.90
CA PRO A 6 -30.05 19.81 -54.33
C PRO A 6 -30.85 18.94 -53.31
N ALA A 7 -31.22 19.55 -52.17
CA ALA A 7 -32.58 19.86 -51.61
C ALA A 7 -33.74 18.78 -51.53
N PRO A 8 -34.87 19.03 -50.82
CA PRO A 8 -35.19 18.48 -49.47
C PRO A 8 -36.67 17.95 -49.28
N LEU A 9 -37.07 17.74 -47.99
CA LEU A 9 -38.44 17.61 -47.40
C LEU A 9 -38.98 16.15 -47.31
N GLU A 10 -39.67 15.66 -46.26
CA GLU A 10 -40.65 16.23 -45.31
C GLU A 10 -40.62 15.56 -43.90
N GLN A 11 -41.29 16.23 -42.95
CA GLN A 11 -41.55 15.85 -41.55
C GLN A 11 -42.64 14.78 -41.42
N GLU A 12 -42.65 14.00 -40.32
CA GLU A 12 -43.90 13.62 -39.65
C GLU A 12 -43.66 13.26 -38.16
N ASN A 13 -44.50 13.85 -37.30
CA ASN A 13 -44.73 13.49 -35.90
C ASN A 13 -45.24 12.05 -35.80
N ASP A 14 -44.92 11.32 -34.72
CA ASP A 14 -46.01 10.61 -34.05
C ASP A 14 -45.76 10.27 -32.57
N GLU A 15 -46.86 10.30 -31.84
CA GLU A 15 -47.04 10.41 -30.40
C GLU A 15 -46.82 9.12 -29.59
N MET A 16 -46.72 9.36 -28.28
CA MET A 16 -46.71 8.41 -27.17
C MET A 16 -47.92 7.48 -27.17
N LEU A 17 -47.67 6.18 -26.98
CA LEU A 17 -48.71 5.18 -26.68
C LEU A 17 -48.52 4.64 -25.25
N VAL A 18 -49.42 5.08 -24.36
CA VAL A 18 -49.68 4.49 -23.04
C VAL A 18 -50.87 3.54 -23.17
N PRO A 19 -50.83 2.32 -22.64
CA PRO A 19 -52.04 1.52 -22.45
C PRO A 19 -52.72 1.83 -21.12
N HIS A 20 -53.97 2.30 -21.19
CA HIS A 20 -54.94 2.31 -20.10
C HIS A 20 -55.60 0.92 -19.92
N GLN A 21 -55.86 0.53 -18.67
CA GLN A 21 -57.05 -0.24 -18.25
C GLN A 21 -57.19 -0.10 -16.72
N GLU A 22 -58.04 0.81 -16.23
CA GLU A 22 -59.47 0.70 -15.91
C GLU A 22 -59.75 0.21 -14.48
N LEU A 23 -60.46 1.07 -13.73
CA LEU A 23 -60.88 0.93 -12.34
C LEU A 23 -62.03 -0.09 -12.19
N ALA A 24 -61.99 -0.86 -11.09
CA ALA A 24 -63.19 -1.31 -10.40
C ALA A 24 -63.00 -1.15 -8.87
N THR A 25 -64.02 -0.62 -8.23
CA THR A 25 -64.10 -0.13 -6.84
C THR A 25 -64.43 -1.21 -5.81
N ALA A 26 -63.93 -0.99 -4.58
CA ALA A 26 -64.60 -1.14 -3.27
C ALA A 26 -63.96 -2.11 -2.24
N ASP A 27 -63.63 -1.47 -1.10
CA ASP A 27 -63.67 -1.93 0.30
C ASP A 27 -62.58 -2.79 0.97
N ALA A 28 -61.93 -2.09 1.92
CA ALA A 28 -61.70 -2.43 3.34
C ALA A 28 -60.66 -3.49 3.76
N ASP A 29 -59.72 -3.01 4.58
CA ASP A 29 -58.95 -3.68 5.63
C ASP A 29 -58.33 -5.05 5.32
N THR A 30 -57.01 -5.08 5.14
CA THR A 30 -56.10 -5.91 5.96
C THR A 30 -54.64 -5.66 5.57
N ALA A 31 -53.80 -5.41 6.57
CA ALA A 31 -52.36 -5.30 6.46
C ALA A 31 -51.71 -6.69 6.36
N GLN A 32 -50.75 -6.88 5.44
CA GLN A 32 -49.41 -7.46 5.66
C GLN A 32 -48.61 -7.64 4.35
N PRO A 33 -47.26 -7.69 4.42
CA PRO A 33 -46.36 -7.24 3.34
C PRO A 33 -46.03 -8.31 2.29
N MET A 34 -45.90 -7.88 1.03
CA MET A 34 -45.44 -8.67 -0.11
C MET A 34 -43.94 -8.97 -0.05
N GLU A 35 -43.61 -10.22 -0.36
CA GLU A 35 -42.28 -10.76 -0.60
C GLU A 35 -41.51 -9.97 -1.67
N VAL A 36 -40.27 -9.59 -1.34
CA VAL A 36 -39.31 -9.04 -2.31
C VAL A 36 -38.52 -10.21 -2.89
N VAL A 37 -38.74 -10.52 -4.15
CA VAL A 37 -37.92 -11.44 -4.94
C VAL A 37 -36.52 -10.83 -5.06
N ALA A 38 -35.55 -11.45 -4.39
CA ALA A 38 -34.16 -11.07 -4.45
C ALA A 38 -33.60 -11.26 -5.87
N GLN A 39 -33.23 -10.18 -6.53
CA GLN A 39 -32.29 -10.22 -7.64
C GLN A 39 -30.88 -10.23 -7.05
N THR A 40 -30.18 -11.32 -7.29
CA THR A 40 -28.82 -11.58 -6.85
C THR A 40 -27.85 -10.66 -7.60
N GLU A 41 -27.50 -9.52 -7.02
CA GLU A 41 -26.26 -8.82 -7.40
C GLU A 41 -25.10 -9.66 -6.88
N ALA A 42 -24.23 -10.08 -7.80
CA ALA A 42 -22.98 -10.76 -7.48
C ALA A 42 -22.11 -9.78 -6.69
N ALA A 43 -22.15 -9.89 -5.36
CA ALA A 43 -21.15 -9.31 -4.49
C ALA A 43 -19.80 -9.88 -4.91
N SER A 44 -18.97 -9.07 -5.57
CA SER A 44 -17.54 -9.36 -5.66
C SER A 44 -16.98 -9.16 -4.25
N THR A 45 -17.03 -10.20 -3.43
CA THR A 45 -16.08 -10.37 -2.34
C THR A 45 -14.70 -10.34 -2.98
N ALA A 46 -14.09 -9.16 -3.00
CA ALA A 46 -12.65 -9.03 -3.15
C ALA A 46 -12.06 -9.66 -1.89
N GLU A 47 -11.90 -10.98 -1.92
CA GLU A 47 -10.88 -11.63 -1.12
C GLU A 47 -9.58 -10.91 -1.46
N SER A 48 -9.07 -10.15 -0.50
CA SER A 48 -7.69 -9.69 -0.51
C SER A 48 -6.83 -10.92 -0.77
N GLN A 49 -6.35 -11.08 -2.01
CA GLN A 49 -5.43 -12.16 -2.33
C GLN A 49 -4.27 -12.05 -1.34
N PRO A 50 -3.97 -13.11 -0.57
CA PRO A 50 -2.78 -13.10 0.25
C PRO A 50 -1.60 -12.84 -0.70
N SER A 51 -0.73 -11.91 -0.33
CA SER A 51 0.59 -11.78 -0.94
C SER A 51 1.14 -13.19 -1.13
N GLU A 52 1.43 -13.62 -2.37
CA GLU A 52 1.95 -14.98 -2.60
C GLU A 52 3.10 -15.22 -1.61
N ASP A 53 2.90 -16.16 -0.70
CA ASP A 53 3.90 -16.49 0.30
C ASP A 53 5.21 -16.83 -0.42
N PRO A 54 6.36 -16.37 0.08
CA PRO A 54 7.64 -16.66 -0.55
C PRO A 54 7.76 -18.17 -0.77
N GLN A 55 7.81 -18.58 -2.04
CA GLN A 55 7.95 -19.99 -2.37
C GLN A 55 9.27 -20.47 -1.77
N THR A 56 9.16 -21.43 -0.86
CA THR A 56 10.30 -21.95 -0.10
C THR A 56 10.56 -23.38 -0.52
N SER A 57 11.82 -23.70 -0.79
CA SER A 57 12.25 -25.05 -1.16
C SER A 57 13.62 -25.36 -0.57
N ARG A 58 13.83 -26.62 -0.23
CA ARG A 58 15.11 -27.15 0.25
C ARG A 58 15.75 -28.02 -0.82
N PHE A 59 17.00 -27.70 -1.15
CA PHE A 59 17.85 -28.44 -2.05
C PHE A 59 18.98 -29.10 -1.28
N THR A 60 19.24 -30.38 -1.53
CA THR A 60 20.30 -31.16 -0.87
C THR A 60 21.31 -31.62 -1.93
N TRP A 61 22.59 -31.34 -1.68
CA TRP A 61 23.70 -31.69 -2.55
C TRP A 61 24.72 -32.56 -1.82
N THR A 62 24.84 -33.81 -2.26
CA THR A 62 25.82 -34.77 -1.75
C THR A 62 27.06 -34.76 -2.63
N ILE A 63 28.22 -34.53 -2.04
CA ILE A 63 29.50 -34.38 -2.75
C ILE A 63 30.42 -35.52 -2.33
N ALA A 64 30.50 -36.55 -3.15
CA ALA A 64 31.40 -37.69 -2.94
C ALA A 64 32.82 -37.37 -3.40
N SER A 65 33.80 -38.13 -2.89
CA SER A 65 35.22 -37.94 -3.17
C SER A 65 35.72 -36.51 -2.89
N PHE A 66 35.22 -35.90 -1.82
CA PHE A 66 35.37 -34.47 -1.52
C PHE A 66 36.85 -34.06 -1.39
N THR A 67 37.68 -34.88 -0.76
CA THR A 67 39.12 -34.63 -0.60
C THR A 67 39.87 -34.52 -1.94
N ARG A 68 39.32 -35.08 -3.02
CA ARG A 68 39.92 -35.04 -4.37
C ARG A 68 39.58 -33.77 -5.15
N LEU A 69 38.69 -32.92 -4.63
CA LEU A 69 38.32 -31.68 -5.29
C LEU A 69 39.50 -30.69 -5.25
N ASN A 70 40.22 -30.62 -6.37
CA ASN A 70 41.39 -29.76 -6.56
C ASN A 70 41.07 -28.45 -7.30
N GLY A 71 39.81 -28.27 -7.74
CA GLY A 71 39.37 -27.04 -8.39
C GLY A 71 39.25 -25.88 -7.39
N LYS A 72 39.43 -24.65 -7.88
CA LYS A 72 39.21 -23.45 -7.07
C LYS A 72 37.74 -23.30 -6.67
N LYS A 73 36.82 -23.66 -7.56
CA LYS A 73 35.37 -23.56 -7.35
C LYS A 73 34.63 -24.77 -7.91
N HIS A 74 33.53 -25.14 -7.27
CA HIS A 74 32.64 -26.23 -7.68
C HIS A 74 31.19 -25.78 -7.56
N TYR A 75 30.36 -26.20 -8.52
CA TYR A 75 28.94 -25.86 -8.57
C TYR A 75 28.09 -27.11 -8.40
N SER A 76 26.94 -26.97 -7.75
CA SER A 76 25.89 -27.98 -7.74
C SER A 76 25.12 -28.02 -9.06
N ASP A 77 24.22 -28.99 -9.18
CA ASP A 77 23.12 -28.93 -10.14
C ASP A 77 22.22 -27.71 -9.89
N VAL A 78 21.50 -27.31 -10.94
CA VAL A 78 20.56 -26.18 -10.91
C VAL A 78 19.23 -26.63 -10.35
N PHE A 79 18.67 -25.86 -9.44
CA PHE A 79 17.33 -26.06 -8.87
C PHE A 79 16.49 -24.78 -8.99
N ALA A 80 15.17 -24.91 -8.99
CA ALA A 80 14.26 -23.80 -9.24
C ALA A 80 13.40 -23.48 -8.01
N VAL A 81 13.35 -22.20 -7.62
CA VAL A 81 12.55 -21.69 -6.50
C VAL A 81 12.03 -20.30 -6.86
N GLY A 82 10.73 -20.04 -6.69
CA GLY A 82 10.11 -18.75 -7.02
C GLY A 82 10.18 -18.41 -8.51
N GLY A 83 10.25 -19.42 -9.38
CA GLY A 83 10.44 -19.25 -10.84
C GLY A 83 11.87 -18.90 -11.25
N TYR A 84 12.83 -18.86 -10.33
CA TYR A 84 14.23 -18.52 -10.60
C TYR A 84 15.14 -19.74 -10.50
N LYS A 85 16.22 -19.74 -11.29
CA LYS A 85 17.23 -20.81 -11.33
C LYS A 85 18.40 -20.49 -10.40
N TRP A 86 18.61 -21.35 -9.42
CA TRP A 86 19.63 -21.25 -8.40
C TRP A 86 20.61 -22.42 -8.49
N ARG A 87 21.82 -22.22 -7.98
CA ARG A 87 22.78 -23.31 -7.72
C ARG A 87 23.65 -22.95 -6.51
N VAL A 88 24.21 -23.95 -5.86
CA VAL A 88 25.21 -23.75 -4.80
C VAL A 88 26.60 -23.68 -5.42
N LEU A 89 27.40 -22.73 -4.97
CA LEU A 89 28.79 -22.54 -5.33
C LEU A 89 29.65 -22.73 -4.08
N ILE A 90 30.65 -23.62 -4.14
CA ILE A 90 31.62 -23.81 -3.07
C ILE A 90 33.05 -23.60 -3.53
N PHE A 91 33.89 -23.19 -2.58
CA PHE A 91 35.35 -23.25 -2.66
C PHE A 91 35.82 -24.26 -1.61
N PRO A 92 36.04 -25.54 -1.99
CA PRO A 92 36.30 -26.63 -1.03
C PRO A 92 37.54 -26.42 -0.15
N LYS A 93 38.55 -25.72 -0.69
CA LYS A 93 39.80 -25.36 0.01
C LYS A 93 39.86 -23.87 0.36
N GLY A 94 38.73 -23.18 0.22
CA GLY A 94 38.52 -21.78 0.55
C GLY A 94 38.80 -20.78 -0.56
N ASN A 95 38.21 -19.60 -0.38
CA ASN A 95 38.32 -18.44 -1.26
C ASN A 95 39.28 -17.41 -0.63
N ASN A 96 40.59 -17.66 -0.74
CA ASN A 96 41.66 -16.90 -0.08
C ASN A 96 41.61 -16.93 1.47
N VAL A 97 40.94 -17.93 2.04
CA VAL A 97 40.82 -18.17 3.50
C VAL A 97 40.90 -19.66 3.78
N GLU A 98 41.27 -20.07 5.00
CA GLU A 98 41.32 -21.49 5.42
C GLU A 98 39.97 -22.03 5.90
N HIS A 99 38.91 -21.69 5.17
CA HIS A 99 37.54 -22.11 5.46
C HIS A 99 36.91 -22.67 4.20
N LEU A 100 35.97 -23.60 4.35
CA LEU A 100 35.00 -23.85 3.29
C LEU A 100 34.26 -22.53 3.02
N SER A 101 34.27 -22.08 1.78
CA SER A 101 33.44 -20.94 1.35
C SER A 101 32.25 -21.47 0.57
N MET A 102 31.06 -20.91 0.82
CA MET A 102 29.81 -21.40 0.25
C MET A 102 28.85 -20.25 -0.03
N TYR A 103 28.27 -20.27 -1.23
CA TYR A 103 27.44 -19.20 -1.78
C TYR A 103 26.23 -19.79 -2.51
N LEU A 104 25.14 -19.04 -2.52
CA LEU A 104 24.02 -19.24 -3.45
C LEU A 104 24.29 -18.38 -4.69
N ASP A 105 24.16 -18.96 -5.88
CA ASP A 105 24.44 -18.29 -7.16
C ASP A 105 23.23 -18.37 -8.10
N VAL A 106 23.00 -17.29 -8.84
CA VAL A 106 21.98 -17.23 -9.88
C VAL A 106 22.52 -17.92 -11.14
N ALA A 107 22.03 -19.15 -11.37
CA ALA A 107 22.63 -20.07 -12.34
C ALA A 107 22.60 -19.56 -13.80
N ASP A 108 21.59 -18.77 -14.14
CA ASP A 108 21.36 -18.20 -15.46
C ASP A 108 21.73 -16.72 -15.58
N SER A 109 22.47 -16.16 -14.61
CA SER A 109 22.76 -14.72 -14.47
C SER A 109 23.27 -14.04 -15.75
N VAL A 110 24.08 -14.74 -16.54
CA VAL A 110 24.67 -14.25 -17.80
C VAL A 110 23.62 -14.08 -18.92
N ASN A 111 22.51 -14.81 -18.85
CA ASN A 111 21.46 -14.80 -19.87
C ASN A 111 20.28 -13.88 -19.50
N LEU A 112 20.33 -13.21 -18.34
CA LEU A 112 19.26 -12.35 -17.86
C LEU A 112 19.33 -10.94 -18.46
N PRO A 113 18.19 -10.26 -18.65
CA PRO A 113 18.14 -8.94 -19.24
C PRO A 113 18.89 -7.90 -18.38
N TYR A 114 19.35 -6.82 -19.02
CA TYR A 114 20.02 -5.73 -18.32
C TYR A 114 19.13 -5.16 -17.20
N GLY A 115 19.71 -4.97 -16.01
CA GLY A 115 18.99 -4.42 -14.86
C GLY A 115 18.17 -5.44 -14.06
N TRP A 116 18.28 -6.74 -14.34
CA TRP A 116 17.60 -7.78 -13.57
C TRP A 116 17.95 -7.71 -12.08
N SER A 117 16.97 -8.04 -11.25
CA SER A 117 17.17 -8.20 -9.81
C SER A 117 16.29 -9.32 -9.25
N ARG A 118 16.81 -10.07 -8.28
CA ARG A 118 16.09 -11.15 -7.59
C ARG A 118 16.36 -11.06 -6.10
N SER A 119 15.33 -11.04 -5.26
CA SER A 119 15.48 -11.08 -3.81
C SER A 119 15.20 -12.48 -3.28
N ALA A 120 16.09 -13.00 -2.44
CA ALA A 120 15.87 -14.25 -1.74
C ALA A 120 16.38 -14.17 -0.30
N GLN A 121 15.61 -14.77 0.61
CA GLN A 121 16.08 -15.17 1.91
C GLN A 121 16.48 -16.64 1.83
N PHE A 122 17.64 -17.01 2.35
CA PHE A 122 18.11 -18.38 2.22
C PHE A 122 19.03 -18.78 3.37
N SER A 123 19.13 -20.09 3.57
CA SER A 123 20.08 -20.72 4.47
C SER A 123 20.99 -21.67 3.71
N LEU A 124 22.26 -21.71 4.09
CA LEU A 124 23.23 -22.67 3.59
C LEU A 124 23.74 -23.49 4.78
N SER A 125 23.81 -24.81 4.60
CA SER A 125 24.15 -25.74 5.69
C SER A 125 25.14 -26.80 5.24
N VAL A 126 26.04 -27.20 6.14
CA VAL A 126 26.81 -28.45 6.04
C VAL A 126 26.26 -29.41 7.09
N VAL A 127 25.64 -30.48 6.61
CA VAL A 127 24.95 -31.45 7.45
C VAL A 127 25.96 -32.27 8.24
N ASN A 128 25.73 -32.40 9.54
CA ASN A 128 26.43 -33.37 10.34
C ASN A 128 25.78 -34.75 10.11
N GLN A 129 26.56 -35.67 9.54
CA GLN A 129 26.06 -36.97 9.09
C GLN A 129 25.99 -38.02 10.22
N ILE A 130 26.51 -37.70 11.41
CA ILE A 130 26.44 -38.57 12.60
C ILE A 130 25.29 -38.12 13.51
N ASP A 131 25.18 -36.83 13.80
CA ASP A 131 24.10 -36.24 14.59
C ASP A 131 23.66 -34.90 13.99
N GLN A 132 22.47 -34.90 13.40
CA GLN A 132 21.89 -33.74 12.70
C GLN A 132 21.78 -32.49 13.57
N LYS A 133 21.71 -32.62 14.91
CA LYS A 133 21.64 -31.48 15.83
C LYS A 133 22.87 -30.56 15.72
N TYR A 134 24.01 -31.11 15.32
CA TYR A 134 25.26 -30.37 15.13
C TYR A 134 25.43 -29.87 13.69
N THR A 135 24.41 -29.95 12.83
CA THR A 135 24.45 -29.34 11.50
C THR A 135 24.77 -27.85 11.62
N THR A 136 25.78 -27.41 10.86
CA THR A 136 26.14 -25.99 10.83
C THR A 136 25.33 -25.32 9.73
N ARG A 137 24.47 -24.38 10.12
CA ARG A 137 23.59 -23.60 9.25
C ARG A 137 23.89 -22.12 9.40
N LYS A 138 23.86 -21.37 8.30
CA LYS A 138 23.90 -19.90 8.32
C LYS A 138 22.80 -19.35 7.43
N ASP A 139 22.04 -18.41 7.97
CA ASP A 139 20.93 -17.74 7.29
C ASP A 139 21.35 -16.34 6.82
N THR A 140 20.83 -15.92 5.67
CA THR A 140 21.04 -14.58 5.14
C THR A 140 19.92 -14.21 4.17
N GLN A 141 19.94 -12.97 3.72
CA GLN A 141 19.08 -12.49 2.65
C GLN A 141 19.89 -11.59 1.73
N HIS A 142 19.56 -11.59 0.44
CA HIS A 142 20.27 -10.76 -0.52
C HIS A 142 19.39 -10.42 -1.73
N GLN A 143 19.74 -9.29 -2.35
CA GLN A 143 19.18 -8.86 -3.63
C GLN A 143 20.24 -9.06 -4.72
N PHE A 144 20.12 -10.16 -5.44
CA PHE A 144 21.01 -10.55 -6.52
C PHE A 144 20.84 -9.65 -7.73
N SER A 145 21.94 -9.41 -8.44
CA SER A 145 21.99 -8.60 -9.65
C SER A 145 23.09 -9.06 -10.60
N ALA A 146 23.21 -8.44 -11.77
CA ALA A 146 24.30 -8.72 -12.70
C ALA A 146 25.70 -8.44 -12.11
N ARG A 147 25.82 -7.56 -11.10
CA ARG A 147 27.09 -7.26 -10.42
C ARG A 147 27.38 -8.21 -9.26
N GLU A 148 26.33 -8.69 -8.62
CA GLU A 148 26.36 -9.54 -7.44
C GLU A 148 25.44 -10.74 -7.71
N SER A 149 25.90 -11.63 -8.59
CA SER A 149 25.12 -12.81 -9.00
C SER A 149 25.14 -13.94 -7.98
N ASP A 150 26.11 -13.89 -7.07
CA ASP A 150 26.28 -14.83 -5.97
C ASP A 150 26.43 -14.11 -4.63
N TRP A 151 25.95 -14.76 -3.56
CA TRP A 151 26.03 -14.24 -2.21
C TRP A 151 26.09 -15.38 -1.19
N GLY A 152 26.80 -15.17 -0.09
CA GLY A 152 27.00 -16.19 0.93
C GLY A 152 28.18 -15.89 1.84
N PHE A 153 28.93 -16.93 2.20
CA PHE A 153 29.88 -16.87 3.29
C PHE A 153 31.27 -17.32 2.84
N THR A 154 32.20 -16.36 2.75
CA THR A 154 33.61 -16.64 2.49
C THR A 154 34.23 -17.50 3.58
N SER A 155 33.87 -17.25 4.85
CA SER A 155 34.26 -18.07 5.99
C SER A 155 33.06 -18.85 6.53
N PHE A 156 32.61 -19.89 5.81
CA PHE A 156 31.46 -20.69 6.25
C PHE A 156 31.83 -21.60 7.42
N MET A 157 32.81 -22.50 7.22
CA MET A 157 33.25 -23.47 8.22
C MET A 157 34.79 -23.63 8.16
N PRO A 158 35.51 -23.61 9.29
CA PRO A 158 36.94 -23.88 9.29
C PRO A 158 37.26 -25.25 8.68
N LEU A 159 38.28 -25.32 7.82
CA LEU A 159 38.65 -26.61 7.22
C LEU A 159 39.13 -27.60 8.28
N SER A 160 39.75 -27.13 9.36
CA SER A 160 40.14 -27.95 10.50
C SER A 160 38.96 -28.69 11.15
N GLU A 161 37.78 -28.05 11.21
CA GLU A 161 36.57 -28.69 11.75
C GLU A 161 35.89 -29.59 10.71
N LEU A 162 35.86 -29.16 9.44
CA LEU A 162 35.25 -29.95 8.36
C LEU A 162 35.93 -31.31 8.16
N TYR A 163 37.27 -31.33 8.22
CA TYR A 163 38.08 -32.53 8.00
C TYR A 163 38.31 -33.37 9.25
N ASP A 164 37.90 -32.90 10.44
CA ASP A 164 38.02 -33.67 11.69
C ASP A 164 37.00 -34.83 11.68
N PRO A 165 37.45 -36.10 11.64
CA PRO A 165 36.55 -37.25 11.58
C PRO A 165 35.62 -37.37 12.80
N SER A 166 36.00 -36.79 13.95
CA SER A 166 35.18 -36.79 15.17
C SER A 166 34.00 -35.83 15.10
N ARG A 167 34.02 -34.86 14.17
CA ARG A 167 32.99 -33.84 14.02
C ARG A 167 31.83 -34.28 13.13
N GLY A 168 31.99 -35.32 12.31
CA GLY A 168 30.88 -35.94 11.56
C GLY A 168 30.41 -35.19 10.30
N TYR A 169 31.13 -34.16 9.83
CA TYR A 169 30.77 -33.44 8.61
C TYR A 169 31.26 -34.13 7.33
N LEU A 170 32.47 -34.69 7.35
CA LEU A 170 33.04 -35.51 6.28
C LEU A 170 33.01 -36.98 6.68
N VAL A 171 32.14 -37.76 6.05
CA VAL A 171 31.97 -39.19 6.31
C VAL A 171 32.13 -39.95 5.00
N ASN A 172 32.98 -40.99 4.97
CA ASN A 172 33.28 -41.77 3.76
C ASN A 172 33.68 -40.87 2.56
N ASP A 173 34.54 -39.88 2.82
CA ASP A 173 34.99 -38.90 1.82
C ASP A 173 33.83 -38.15 1.13
N THR A 174 32.71 -38.00 1.84
CA THR A 174 31.47 -37.37 1.34
C THR A 174 31.02 -36.28 2.29
N ILE A 175 30.64 -35.12 1.75
CA ILE A 175 29.94 -34.06 2.50
C ILE A 175 28.52 -33.89 1.96
N VAL A 176 27.60 -33.45 2.82
CA VAL A 176 26.22 -33.13 2.44
C VAL A 176 25.96 -31.67 2.73
N VAL A 177 25.60 -30.94 1.69
CA VAL A 177 25.26 -29.51 1.74
C VAL A 177 23.75 -29.37 1.54
N GLU A 178 23.13 -28.49 2.30
CA GLU A 178 21.72 -28.11 2.09
C GLU A 178 21.60 -26.61 1.84
N ALA A 179 20.74 -26.24 0.90
CA ALA A 179 20.33 -24.87 0.63
C ALA A 179 18.82 -24.77 0.78
N GLU A 180 18.34 -24.00 1.75
CA GLU A 180 16.92 -23.66 1.88
C GLU A 180 16.74 -22.25 1.32
N VAL A 181 15.94 -22.11 0.26
CA VAL A 181 15.74 -20.83 -0.43
C VAL A 181 14.27 -20.46 -0.35
N ALA A 182 14.00 -19.25 0.11
CA ALA A 182 12.71 -18.58 0.07
C ALA A 182 12.83 -17.40 -0.90
N ALA A 183 12.34 -17.59 -2.13
CA ALA A 183 12.38 -16.57 -3.15
C ALA A 183 10.98 -16.01 -3.38
N ARG A 184 10.84 -14.69 -3.28
CA ARG A 184 9.65 -14.01 -3.79
C ARG A 184 9.86 -13.78 -5.26
N LYS A 185 8.88 -14.16 -6.09
CA LYS A 185 8.85 -13.71 -7.48
C LYS A 185 8.72 -12.19 -7.43
N MET A 186 9.85 -11.49 -7.61
CA MET A 186 9.81 -10.05 -7.83
C MET A 186 9.07 -9.88 -9.14
N VAL A 187 7.88 -9.33 -9.03
CA VAL A 187 7.10 -8.85 -10.14
C VAL A 187 8.01 -7.91 -10.93
N ASP A 188 8.33 -8.26 -12.17
CA ASP A 188 9.12 -7.40 -13.03
C ASP A 188 8.32 -6.12 -13.30
N TYR A 189 8.65 -5.04 -12.58
CA TYR A 189 7.89 -3.78 -12.61
C TYR A 189 7.76 -3.20 -14.03
N TRP A 190 8.63 -3.60 -14.96
CA TRP A 190 8.58 -3.17 -16.37
C TRP A 190 7.52 -3.90 -17.20
N THR A 191 7.16 -5.12 -16.83
CA THR A 191 6.18 -5.95 -17.53
C THR A 191 4.93 -6.26 -16.69
N TYR A 192 4.85 -5.71 -15.47
CA TYR A 192 3.69 -5.85 -14.61
C TYR A 192 2.49 -5.07 -15.13
N ASP A 193 1.49 -5.82 -15.55
CA ASP A 193 0.17 -5.30 -15.86
C ASP A 193 -0.68 -5.29 -14.58
N SER A 194 -0.65 -4.16 -13.85
CA SER A 194 -1.40 -4.05 -12.59
C SER A 194 -2.91 -4.25 -12.80
N LYS A 195 -3.43 -3.84 -13.96
CA LYS A 195 -4.86 -3.95 -14.29
C LYS A 195 -5.26 -5.42 -14.40
N LYS A 196 -4.46 -6.21 -15.09
CA LYS A 196 -4.70 -7.65 -15.24
C LYS A 196 -4.59 -8.40 -13.92
N GLU A 197 -3.59 -8.08 -13.10
CA GLU A 197 -3.28 -8.84 -11.88
C GLU A 197 -4.17 -8.45 -10.69
N THR A 198 -4.62 -7.18 -10.61
CA THR A 198 -5.37 -6.67 -9.45
C THR A 198 -6.75 -6.11 -9.77
N GLY A 199 -7.05 -5.85 -11.05
CA GLY A 199 -8.22 -5.07 -11.48
C GLY A 199 -8.01 -3.54 -11.42
N TYR A 200 -6.92 -3.06 -10.85
CA TYR A 200 -6.64 -1.65 -10.59
C TYR A 200 -5.37 -1.13 -11.29
N VAL A 201 -5.29 0.18 -11.51
CA VAL A 201 -4.08 0.84 -12.04
C VAL A 201 -3.42 1.77 -11.03
N GLY A 202 -2.10 1.85 -11.13
CA GLY A 202 -1.28 2.71 -10.28
C GLY A 202 -1.24 4.17 -10.75
N LEU A 203 -0.58 5.00 -9.95
CA LEU A 203 -0.23 6.37 -10.29
C LEU A 203 1.26 6.49 -10.60
N LYS A 204 1.61 7.25 -11.64
CA LYS A 204 3.01 7.53 -11.96
C LYS A 204 3.58 8.51 -10.93
N ASN A 205 4.66 8.11 -10.26
CA ASN A 205 5.39 9.01 -9.37
C ASN A 205 6.11 10.09 -10.20
N GLN A 206 5.98 11.35 -9.81
CA GLN A 206 6.62 12.49 -10.47
C GLN A 206 7.92 12.93 -9.81
N GLY A 207 8.39 12.18 -8.81
CA GLY A 207 9.57 12.51 -8.02
C GLY A 207 9.30 12.23 -6.55
N ALA A 208 8.97 13.28 -5.80
CA ALA A 208 8.68 13.20 -4.37
C ALA A 208 7.18 13.09 -4.05
N THR A 209 6.31 12.80 -5.03
CA THR A 209 4.84 12.88 -4.88
C THR A 209 4.17 11.59 -4.39
N CYS A 210 4.92 10.71 -3.70
CA CYS A 210 4.39 9.44 -3.21
C CYS A 210 3.26 9.59 -2.17
N TYR A 211 3.37 10.59 -1.28
CA TYR A 211 2.34 10.91 -0.29
C TYR A 211 1.02 11.31 -0.98
N MET A 212 1.10 12.16 -2.01
CA MET A 212 -0.05 12.59 -2.81
C MET A 212 -0.67 11.41 -3.56
N ASN A 213 0.14 10.57 -4.21
CA ASN A 213 -0.37 9.41 -4.93
C ASN A 213 -1.10 8.43 -3.99
N SER A 214 -0.57 8.24 -2.78
CA SER A 214 -1.21 7.40 -1.76
C SER A 214 -2.54 7.99 -1.32
N LEU A 215 -2.59 9.29 -1.02
CA LEU A 215 -3.82 10.00 -0.66
C LEU A 215 -4.88 9.91 -1.78
N LEU A 216 -4.49 10.13 -3.03
CA LEU A 216 -5.40 10.09 -4.18
C LEU A 216 -5.99 8.70 -4.40
N GLN A 217 -5.19 7.64 -4.21
CA GLN A 217 -5.68 6.27 -4.27
C GLN A 217 -6.66 6.00 -3.12
N THR A 218 -6.38 6.46 -1.90
CA THR A 218 -7.31 6.34 -0.76
C THR A 218 -8.64 7.01 -1.06
N LEU A 219 -8.62 8.27 -1.51
CA LEU A 219 -9.83 9.02 -1.84
C LEU A 219 -10.61 8.42 -3.01
N TYR A 220 -9.92 7.93 -4.06
CA TYR A 220 -10.54 7.28 -5.21
C TYR A 220 -11.34 6.02 -4.83
N HIS A 221 -10.84 5.27 -3.84
CA HIS A 221 -11.49 4.05 -3.38
C HIS A 221 -12.65 4.29 -2.41
N ILE A 222 -12.97 5.55 -2.07
CA ILE A 222 -14.20 5.91 -1.35
C ILE A 222 -15.31 6.13 -2.39
N PRO A 223 -16.28 5.21 -2.56
CA PRO A 223 -17.24 5.28 -3.67
C PRO A 223 -18.13 6.51 -3.61
N TYR A 224 -18.50 6.95 -2.40
CA TYR A 224 -19.31 8.16 -2.19
C TYR A 224 -18.56 9.42 -2.62
N PHE A 225 -17.31 9.58 -2.17
CA PHE A 225 -16.43 10.67 -2.57
C PHE A 225 -16.22 10.69 -4.09
N ARG A 226 -15.93 9.53 -4.69
CA ARG A 226 -15.74 9.41 -6.14
C ARG A 226 -16.99 9.84 -6.92
N LYS A 227 -18.19 9.43 -6.49
CA LYS A 227 -19.46 9.85 -7.10
C LYS A 227 -19.67 11.36 -6.97
N ALA A 228 -19.44 11.92 -5.78
CA ALA A 228 -19.56 13.35 -5.57
C ALA A 228 -18.62 14.15 -6.47
N VAL A 229 -17.38 13.68 -6.63
CA VAL A 229 -16.41 14.29 -7.54
C VAL A 229 -16.91 14.33 -8.98
N TYR A 230 -17.53 13.24 -9.48
CA TYR A 230 -18.11 13.20 -10.83
C TYR A 230 -19.32 14.11 -11.01
N HIS A 231 -20.04 14.46 -9.94
CA HIS A 231 -21.19 15.35 -9.98
C HIS A 231 -20.86 16.82 -9.73
N MET A 232 -19.59 17.16 -9.47
CA MET A 232 -19.16 18.56 -9.39
C MET A 232 -19.33 19.26 -10.75
N PRO A 233 -19.84 20.51 -10.77
CA PRO A 233 -20.01 21.24 -12.01
C PRO A 233 -18.66 21.63 -12.61
N THR A 234 -18.46 21.23 -13.86
CA THR A 234 -17.34 21.65 -14.71
C THR A 234 -17.88 22.10 -16.05
N THR A 235 -17.30 23.14 -16.62
CA THR A 235 -17.72 23.72 -17.90
C THR A 235 -16.73 23.36 -19.01
N GLU A 236 -17.17 23.46 -20.26
CA GLU A 236 -16.29 23.21 -21.43
C GLU A 236 -15.11 24.19 -21.53
N ASN A 237 -15.20 25.34 -20.85
CA ASN A 237 -14.12 26.33 -20.80
C ASN A 237 -13.06 26.01 -19.74
N ASP A 238 -13.31 25.04 -18.86
CA ASP A 238 -12.36 24.66 -17.83
C ASP A 238 -11.20 23.86 -18.42
N MET A 239 -9.98 24.27 -18.10
CA MET A 239 -8.78 23.49 -18.39
C MET A 239 -8.41 22.66 -17.16
N PRO A 240 -8.07 21.37 -17.30
CA PRO A 240 -7.66 20.53 -16.16
C PRO A 240 -6.52 21.15 -15.35
N SER A 241 -5.56 21.81 -16.00
CA SER A 241 -4.44 22.48 -15.33
C SER A 241 -4.84 23.70 -14.48
N GLY A 242 -6.06 24.23 -14.63
CA GLY A 242 -6.56 25.40 -13.92
C GLY A 242 -7.81 25.13 -13.05
N SER A 243 -8.36 23.92 -13.10
CA SER A 243 -9.57 23.52 -12.37
C SER A 243 -9.34 22.21 -11.63
N ILE A 244 -9.24 22.30 -10.30
CA ILE A 244 -9.06 21.14 -9.41
C ILE A 244 -10.20 20.12 -9.60
N PRO A 245 -11.49 20.52 -9.65
CA PRO A 245 -12.58 19.59 -9.93
C PRO A 245 -12.37 18.78 -11.22
N LEU A 246 -12.05 19.46 -12.32
CA LEU A 246 -11.86 18.81 -13.61
C LEU A 246 -10.61 17.93 -13.64
N ALA A 247 -9.51 18.37 -13.01
CA ALA A 247 -8.30 17.57 -12.88
C ALA A 247 -8.56 16.26 -12.12
N LEU A 248 -9.31 16.33 -11.02
CA LEU A 248 -9.64 15.18 -10.18
C LEU A 248 -10.61 14.23 -10.88
N GLN A 249 -11.64 14.77 -11.55
CA GLN A 249 -12.54 13.98 -12.40
C GLN A 249 -11.79 13.25 -13.50
N THR A 250 -10.89 13.94 -14.22
CA THR A 250 -10.05 13.36 -15.27
C THR A 250 -9.15 12.26 -14.71
N LEU A 251 -8.56 12.48 -13.54
CA LEU A 251 -7.71 11.50 -12.87
C LEU A 251 -8.51 10.25 -12.49
N PHE A 252 -9.67 10.42 -11.84
CA PHE A 252 -10.52 9.32 -11.40
C PHE A 252 -11.11 8.55 -12.58
N TYR A 253 -11.50 9.23 -13.65
CA TYR A 253 -11.91 8.60 -14.90
C TYR A 253 -10.80 7.71 -15.47
N LYS A 254 -9.56 8.23 -15.55
CA LYS A 254 -8.42 7.46 -16.02
C LYS A 254 -8.09 6.29 -15.09
N LEU A 255 -8.19 6.44 -13.77
CA LEU A 255 -7.99 5.35 -12.82
C LEU A 255 -9.03 4.22 -13.01
N GLN A 256 -10.25 4.56 -13.42
CA GLN A 256 -11.31 3.60 -13.63
C GLN A 256 -11.16 2.81 -14.95
N TYR A 257 -10.80 3.50 -16.04
CA TYR A 257 -10.87 2.94 -17.40
C TYR A 257 -9.53 2.73 -18.11
N SER A 258 -8.44 3.30 -17.61
CA SER A 258 -7.11 3.08 -18.21
C SER A 258 -6.58 1.69 -17.85
N ASP A 259 -5.87 1.08 -18.79
CA ASP A 259 -5.08 -0.14 -18.55
C ASP A 259 -3.66 0.18 -18.04
N ASN A 260 -3.24 1.44 -18.16
CA ASN A 260 -1.91 1.90 -17.79
C ASN A 260 -1.92 2.86 -16.59
N SER A 261 -0.80 2.92 -15.87
CA SER A 261 -0.60 3.86 -14.76
C SER A 261 -0.85 5.31 -15.17
N VAL A 262 -1.56 6.05 -14.32
CA VAL A 262 -2.06 7.40 -14.64
C VAL A 262 -1.11 8.47 -14.10
N ALA A 263 -0.86 9.52 -14.89
CA ALA A 263 -0.05 10.66 -14.46
C ALA A 263 -0.90 11.72 -13.74
N THR A 264 -0.37 12.28 -12.66
CA THR A 264 -1.02 13.30 -11.83
C THR A 264 -0.66 14.75 -12.20
N LYS A 265 -0.07 14.98 -13.39
CA LYS A 265 0.58 16.27 -13.76
C LYS A 265 -0.41 17.43 -13.84
N GLU A 266 -1.62 17.15 -14.32
CA GLU A 266 -2.65 18.18 -14.44
C GLU A 266 -3.20 18.59 -13.07
N LEU A 267 -3.27 17.63 -12.14
CA LEU A 267 -3.70 17.91 -10.78
C LEU A 267 -2.68 18.76 -10.02
N THR A 268 -1.39 18.44 -10.08
CA THR A 268 -0.34 19.26 -9.43
C THR A 268 -0.33 20.68 -9.99
N LYS A 269 -0.45 20.84 -11.32
CA LYS A 269 -0.59 22.16 -11.94
C LYS A 269 -1.84 22.91 -11.46
N SER A 270 -2.97 22.23 -11.28
CA SER A 270 -4.21 22.86 -10.79
C SER A 270 -4.09 23.39 -9.35
N PHE A 271 -3.16 22.85 -8.56
CA PHE A 271 -2.82 23.41 -7.24
C PHE A 271 -1.93 24.65 -7.32
N GLY A 272 -1.40 24.97 -8.49
CA GLY A 272 -0.40 26.03 -8.68
C GLY A 272 1.03 25.57 -8.40
N TRP A 273 1.27 24.26 -8.25
CA TRP A 273 2.59 23.72 -8.01
C TRP A 273 3.40 23.70 -9.30
N ASP A 274 4.63 24.20 -9.24
CA ASP A 274 5.57 24.08 -10.33
C ASP A 274 6.36 22.75 -10.28
N THR A 275 7.31 22.58 -11.21
CA THR A 275 8.15 21.38 -11.21
C THR A 275 9.03 21.27 -9.96
N TYR A 276 9.43 22.37 -9.32
CA TYR A 276 10.24 22.36 -8.12
C TYR A 276 9.43 21.90 -6.89
N ASP A 277 8.20 22.39 -6.75
CA ASP A 277 7.28 21.98 -5.69
C ASP A 277 6.99 20.48 -5.73
N SER A 278 6.93 19.88 -6.93
CA SER A 278 6.73 18.43 -7.10
C SER A 278 7.89 17.54 -6.61
N PHE A 279 9.05 18.15 -6.29
CA PHE A 279 10.18 17.50 -5.62
C PHE A 279 10.26 17.81 -4.12
N MET A 280 9.39 18.67 -3.58
CA MET A 280 9.28 18.90 -2.14
C MET A 280 8.32 17.89 -1.50
N GLN A 281 8.77 17.29 -0.39
CA GLN A 281 7.92 16.45 0.43
C GLN A 281 7.06 17.36 1.31
N HIS A 282 5.74 17.27 1.14
CA HIS A 282 4.77 17.92 2.00
C HIS A 282 4.22 16.90 2.99
N ASP A 283 3.73 17.40 4.13
CA ASP A 283 2.93 16.60 5.03
C ASP A 283 1.64 16.18 4.30
N VAL A 284 1.31 14.89 4.36
CA VAL A 284 0.08 14.36 3.75
C VAL A 284 -1.18 14.98 4.37
N GLN A 285 -1.10 15.36 5.66
CA GLN A 285 -2.18 16.01 6.38
C GLN A 285 -2.44 17.43 5.85
N GLU A 286 -1.37 18.19 5.58
CA GLU A 286 -1.48 19.51 4.97
C GLU A 286 -2.08 19.43 3.57
N LEU A 287 -1.61 18.48 2.75
CA LEU A 287 -2.17 18.27 1.41
C LEU A 287 -3.65 17.87 1.47
N ASN A 288 -4.02 16.94 2.36
CA ASN A 288 -5.41 16.50 2.50
C ASN A 288 -6.32 17.66 2.89
N ARG A 289 -5.90 18.47 3.87
CA ARG A 289 -6.66 19.64 4.32
C ARG A 289 -6.85 20.66 3.19
N VAL A 290 -5.78 21.01 2.48
CA VAL A 290 -5.85 21.97 1.36
C VAL A 290 -6.70 21.43 0.21
N LEU A 291 -6.62 20.14 -0.10
CA LEU A 291 -7.46 19.51 -1.12
C LEU A 291 -8.94 19.55 -0.72
N CYS A 292 -9.27 19.14 0.51
CA CYS A 292 -10.64 19.14 1.03
C CYS A 292 -11.24 20.54 1.05
N GLU A 293 -10.51 21.54 1.56
CA GLU A 293 -10.96 22.95 1.59
C GLU A 293 -11.26 23.48 0.18
N LYS A 294 -10.34 23.28 -0.76
CA LYS A 294 -10.54 23.73 -2.15
C LYS A 294 -11.69 23.00 -2.85
N LEU A 295 -11.92 21.72 -2.53
CA LEU A 295 -13.05 20.97 -3.08
C LEU A 295 -14.37 21.45 -2.48
N GLU A 296 -14.42 21.64 -1.17
CA GLU A 296 -15.62 22.09 -0.46
C GLU A 296 -16.07 23.46 -0.99
N ASP A 297 -15.14 24.39 -1.20
CA ASP A 297 -15.44 25.69 -1.81
C ASP A 297 -16.02 25.59 -3.23
N LYS A 298 -15.66 24.56 -3.98
CA LYS A 298 -16.22 24.28 -5.32
C LYS A 298 -17.52 23.49 -5.28
N MET A 299 -17.79 22.79 -4.19
CA MET A 299 -19.04 22.05 -3.97
C MET A 299 -20.15 22.94 -3.40
N LYS A 300 -19.82 24.07 -2.76
CA LYS A 300 -20.79 25.05 -2.25
C LYS A 300 -21.72 25.56 -3.36
N GLY A 301 -23.02 25.56 -3.10
CA GLY A 301 -24.06 25.96 -4.06
C GLY A 301 -24.35 24.93 -5.15
N THR A 302 -23.88 23.69 -5.00
CA THR A 302 -24.09 22.59 -5.96
C THR A 302 -24.87 21.44 -5.34
N VAL A 303 -25.24 20.44 -6.15
CA VAL A 303 -25.96 19.25 -5.66
C VAL A 303 -25.12 18.34 -4.75
N VAL A 304 -23.80 18.57 -4.67
CA VAL A 304 -22.86 17.82 -3.83
C VAL A 304 -22.31 18.63 -2.66
N GLU A 305 -22.96 19.74 -2.32
CA GLU A 305 -22.62 20.56 -1.15
C GLU A 305 -22.63 19.71 0.15
N GLY A 306 -21.69 19.98 1.06
CA GLY A 306 -21.58 19.27 2.34
C GLY A 306 -21.03 17.84 2.25
N THR A 307 -20.64 17.35 1.06
CA THR A 307 -20.08 15.99 0.92
C THR A 307 -18.84 15.79 1.80
N ILE A 308 -17.92 16.76 1.82
CA ILE A 308 -16.66 16.68 2.57
C ILE A 308 -16.94 16.62 4.08
N GLU A 309 -17.81 17.50 4.56
CA GLU A 309 -18.27 17.53 5.95
C GLU A 309 -18.89 16.19 6.36
N GLN A 310 -19.84 15.67 5.57
CA GLN A 310 -20.51 14.40 5.85
C GLN A 310 -19.55 13.20 5.91
N LEU A 311 -18.49 13.21 5.10
CA LEU A 311 -17.54 12.10 5.03
C LEU A 311 -16.51 12.15 6.15
N PHE A 312 -15.92 13.32 6.39
CA PHE A 312 -14.68 13.45 7.14
C PHE A 312 -14.81 14.27 8.41
N GLU A 313 -15.84 15.11 8.56
CA GLU A 313 -15.99 15.98 9.73
C GLU A 313 -16.38 15.17 10.98
N GLY A 314 -15.47 15.13 11.94
CA GLY A 314 -15.72 14.77 13.32
C GLY A 314 -15.87 16.01 14.19
N HIS A 315 -16.33 15.82 15.42
CA HIS A 315 -16.40 16.89 16.41
C HIS A 315 -15.80 16.44 17.73
N HIS A 316 -14.97 17.28 18.34
CA HIS A 316 -14.55 17.11 19.73
C HIS A 316 -15.13 18.20 20.61
N ILE A 317 -15.40 17.82 21.85
CA ILE A 317 -15.79 18.73 22.92
C ILE A 317 -14.59 18.83 23.85
N ASN A 318 -13.97 20.01 23.86
CA ASN A 318 -12.97 20.39 24.85
C ASN A 318 -13.70 20.83 26.11
N TYR A 319 -13.66 20.02 27.17
CA TYR A 319 -14.15 20.41 28.48
C TYR A 319 -13.00 20.89 29.35
N ILE A 320 -13.20 22.05 29.97
CA ILE A 320 -12.24 22.73 30.83
C ILE A 320 -12.90 22.99 32.18
N GLU A 321 -12.27 22.52 33.25
CA GLU A 321 -12.72 22.76 34.63
C GLU A 321 -11.58 23.32 35.47
N CYS A 322 -11.80 24.50 36.05
CA CYS A 322 -10.87 25.12 36.99
C CYS A 322 -10.90 24.39 38.33
N ILE A 323 -9.73 24.13 38.90
CA ILE A 323 -9.63 23.37 40.16
C ILE A 323 -9.96 24.25 41.37
N ASN A 324 -9.60 25.54 41.32
CA ASN A 324 -9.69 26.46 42.47
C ASN A 324 -10.84 27.47 42.37
N VAL A 325 -11.61 27.44 41.28
CA VAL A 325 -12.71 28.36 41.00
C VAL A 325 -13.84 27.55 40.38
N ASP A 326 -15.08 27.84 40.74
CA ASP A 326 -16.27 27.24 40.13
C ASP A 326 -16.49 27.82 38.71
N TYR A 327 -15.62 27.43 37.80
CA TYR A 327 -15.66 27.82 36.40
C TYR A 327 -15.46 26.58 35.52
N LYS A 328 -16.43 26.39 34.62
CA LYS A 328 -16.45 25.31 33.63
C LYS A 328 -16.69 25.92 32.27
N SER A 329 -15.91 25.51 31.28
CA SER A 329 -16.11 25.87 29.89
C SER A 329 -16.17 24.61 29.04
N ASN A 330 -17.06 24.60 28.05
CA ASN A 330 -17.04 23.60 27.00
C ASN A 330 -16.93 24.32 25.66
N ARG A 331 -16.08 23.79 24.78
CA ARG A 331 -15.96 24.27 23.41
C ARG A 331 -16.06 23.10 22.46
N LYS A 332 -17.07 23.15 21.58
CA LYS A 332 -17.20 22.21 20.47
C LYS A 332 -16.36 22.73 19.30
N GLU A 333 -15.51 21.87 18.76
CA GLU A 333 -14.64 22.16 17.62
C GLU A 333 -14.77 21.00 16.62
N SER A 334 -14.73 21.31 15.34
CA SER A 334 -14.73 20.32 14.26
C SER A 334 -13.31 19.91 13.91
N PHE A 335 -13.14 18.67 13.45
CA PHE A 335 -11.87 18.15 12.95
C PHE A 335 -12.09 17.25 11.73
N TYR A 336 -11.08 17.13 10.88
CA TYR A 336 -11.11 16.28 9.67
C TYR A 336 -10.11 15.12 9.74
N ASP A 337 -9.18 15.19 10.69
CA ASP A 337 -8.18 14.17 10.99
C ASP A 337 -7.87 14.19 12.49
N LEU A 338 -7.33 13.07 13.00
CA LEU A 338 -6.80 12.99 14.36
C LEU A 338 -5.32 12.63 14.31
N GLN A 339 -4.52 13.41 15.03
CA GLN A 339 -3.11 13.13 15.25
C GLN A 339 -2.97 12.34 16.55
N LEU A 340 -2.52 11.09 16.43
CA LEU A 340 -2.36 10.19 17.56
C LEU A 340 -0.89 10.00 17.92
N ASP A 341 -0.59 10.06 19.22
CA ASP A 341 0.75 9.79 19.73
C ASP A 341 1.11 8.31 19.56
N VAL A 342 2.21 8.03 18.85
CA VAL A 342 2.76 6.67 18.71
C VAL A 342 3.83 6.38 19.77
N LYS A 343 4.60 7.40 20.17
CA LYS A 343 5.72 7.20 21.09
C LYS A 343 5.21 6.79 22.48
N GLY A 344 5.53 5.56 22.87
CA GLY A 344 5.11 4.98 24.15
C GLY A 344 3.76 4.26 24.09
N CYS A 345 3.12 4.20 22.92
CA CYS A 345 1.86 3.50 22.71
C CYS A 345 2.13 2.16 22.00
N ARG A 346 1.56 1.06 22.51
CA ARG A 346 1.76 -0.29 21.95
C ARG A 346 0.87 -0.60 20.75
N ASP A 347 -0.26 0.09 20.65
CA ASP A 347 -1.30 -0.10 19.65
C ASP A 347 -2.12 1.21 19.53
N VAL A 348 -3.04 1.27 18.57
CA VAL A 348 -3.88 2.45 18.31
C VAL A 348 -4.82 2.77 19.48
N TYR A 349 -5.26 1.76 20.22
CA TYR A 349 -6.14 1.95 21.38
C TYR A 349 -5.41 2.68 22.49
N ALA A 350 -4.16 2.30 22.77
CA ALA A 350 -3.31 3.01 23.72
C ALA A 350 -3.08 4.47 23.30
N SER A 351 -2.95 4.75 22.00
CA SER A 351 -2.87 6.13 21.51
C SER A 351 -4.15 6.92 21.72
N PHE A 352 -5.32 6.30 21.54
CA PHE A 352 -6.61 6.94 21.86
C PHE A 352 -6.81 7.16 23.36
N ASP A 353 -6.45 6.18 24.18
CA ASP A 353 -6.50 6.29 25.65
C ASP A 353 -5.65 7.46 26.13
N LYS A 354 -4.46 7.62 25.55
CA LYS A 354 -3.58 8.77 25.80
C LYS A 354 -4.16 10.07 25.27
N TYR A 355 -4.78 10.06 24.09
CA TYR A 355 -5.39 11.24 23.47
C TYR A 355 -6.54 11.81 24.32
N VAL A 356 -7.33 10.95 24.97
CA VAL A 356 -8.44 11.37 25.85
C VAL A 356 -8.03 11.51 27.33
N GLU A 357 -6.75 11.31 27.65
CA GLU A 357 -6.24 11.42 29.01
C GLU A 357 -6.44 12.85 29.55
N VAL A 358 -6.79 12.93 30.83
CA VAL A 358 -7.04 14.23 31.46
C VAL A 358 -5.73 14.98 31.66
N GLU A 359 -5.49 15.98 30.82
CA GLU A 359 -4.30 16.81 30.93
C GLU A 359 -4.47 17.84 32.07
N ARG A 360 -3.43 17.96 32.91
CA ARG A 360 -3.35 18.99 33.95
C ARG A 360 -2.51 20.15 33.47
N LEU A 361 -3.15 21.30 33.35
CA LEU A 361 -2.50 22.56 32.98
C LEU A 361 -1.92 23.24 34.24
N GLU A 362 -0.62 23.05 34.48
CA GLU A 362 0.12 23.58 35.63
C GLU A 362 1.33 24.44 35.19
N GLY A 363 1.91 25.21 36.11
CA GLY A 363 3.11 26.02 35.84
C GLY A 363 2.88 27.13 34.81
N ASP A 364 3.69 27.15 33.75
CA ASP A 364 3.63 28.12 32.65
C ASP A 364 2.48 27.84 31.67
N ASN A 365 1.87 26.65 31.74
CA ASN A 365 0.74 26.23 30.90
C ASN A 365 -0.63 26.52 31.54
N LYS A 366 -0.68 27.30 32.64
CA LYS A 366 -1.95 27.68 33.28
C LYS A 366 -2.86 28.37 32.28
N TYR A 367 -4.14 28.02 32.28
CA TYR A 367 -5.09 28.60 31.35
C TYR A 367 -5.68 29.89 31.91
N HIS A 368 -5.82 30.86 31.02
CA HIS A 368 -6.37 32.16 31.32
C HIS A 368 -7.90 32.10 31.38
N ALA A 369 -8.43 31.82 32.56
CA ALA A 369 -9.88 31.82 32.78
C ALA A 369 -10.35 33.26 32.85
N GLU A 370 -10.83 33.80 31.73
CA GLU A 370 -11.42 35.15 31.55
C GLU A 370 -11.27 36.10 32.75
N ASN A 371 -12.23 36.08 33.68
CA ASN A 371 -12.33 36.98 34.84
C ASN A 371 -11.55 36.53 36.09
N HIS A 372 -10.87 35.39 36.02
CA HIS A 372 -10.17 34.71 37.13
C HIS A 372 -8.66 34.54 36.91
N GLY A 373 -8.12 35.03 35.80
CA GLY A 373 -6.69 34.97 35.47
C GLY A 373 -6.17 33.54 35.25
N LEU A 374 -4.87 33.34 35.46
CA LEU A 374 -4.21 32.05 35.24
C LEU A 374 -4.59 31.02 36.31
N GLN A 375 -5.30 29.96 35.92
CA GLN A 375 -5.81 28.92 36.83
C GLN A 375 -5.32 27.52 36.43
N MET A 376 -5.16 26.64 37.43
CA MET A 376 -4.89 25.21 37.21
C MET A 376 -6.17 24.48 36.77
N GLN A 377 -6.04 23.59 35.79
CA GLN A 377 -7.20 23.02 35.09
C GLN A 377 -7.03 21.57 34.67
N LYS A 378 -8.17 20.93 34.41
CA LYS A 378 -8.29 19.61 33.79
C LYS A 378 -8.94 19.74 32.42
N ARG A 379 -8.31 19.18 31.39
CA ARG A 379 -8.88 19.08 30.03
C ARG A 379 -9.43 17.68 29.81
N VAL A 380 -10.69 17.55 29.41
CA VAL A 380 -11.30 16.26 29.03
C VAL A 380 -11.72 16.33 27.58
N PHE A 381 -11.37 15.32 26.79
CA PHE A 381 -11.78 15.19 25.40
C PHE A 381 -12.92 14.17 25.27
N SER A 382 -13.96 14.54 24.53
CA SER A 382 -14.99 13.62 24.06
C SER A 382 -15.20 13.87 22.57
N SER A 383 -15.20 12.83 21.75
CA SER A 383 -15.29 12.94 20.29
C SER A 383 -16.47 12.16 19.72
N SER A 384 -17.16 12.75 18.75
CA SER A 384 -18.01 12.03 17.79
C SER A 384 -17.22 11.85 16.50
N ILE A 385 -17.02 10.60 16.10
CA ILE A 385 -16.17 10.23 14.96
C ILE A 385 -17.01 10.22 13.68
N SER A 386 -16.43 10.73 12.59
CA SER A 386 -17.01 10.71 11.25
C SER A 386 -17.18 9.29 10.70
N PRO A 387 -18.04 9.06 9.70
CA PRO A 387 -18.19 7.75 9.07
C PRO A 387 -16.91 7.23 8.42
N LEU A 388 -16.03 8.13 7.93
CA LEU A 388 -14.73 7.81 7.38
C LEU A 388 -13.62 8.51 8.17
N PHE A 389 -12.80 7.69 8.81
CA PHE A 389 -11.76 8.12 9.73
C PHE A 389 -10.39 8.15 9.05
N CYS A 390 -9.75 9.33 9.03
CA CYS A 390 -8.39 9.52 8.53
C CYS A 390 -7.43 9.76 9.70
N ASN A 391 -6.42 8.90 9.83
CA ASN A 391 -5.30 9.09 10.75
C ASN A 391 -4.01 9.13 9.94
N PHE A 392 -3.29 10.25 10.04
CA PHE A 392 -1.98 10.44 9.45
C PHE A 392 -0.98 10.54 10.60
N SER A 393 -0.15 9.52 10.76
CA SER A 393 0.91 9.46 11.78
C SER A 393 2.27 9.20 11.16
#